data_AF-Q4CX30-F1
#
_entry.id   AF-Q4CX30-F1
#
_cell.length_a   1.000
_cell.length_b   1.000
_cell.length_c   1.000
_cell.angle_alpha   90.00
_cell.angle_beta   90.00
_cell.angle_gamma   90.00
#
_symmetry.space_group_name_H-M   'P 1'
#
loop_
_entity.id
_entity.type
_entity.pdbx_description
1 polymer ?
#
loop_
_entity_poly.entity_id
_entity_poly.type
_entity_poly.pdbx_seq_one_letter_code
_entity_poly.pdbx_strand_id
1 'polypeptide(L)'
;LTIHSEVPYTEEEKTFLLEQLVALSQEQQERQHDDDDKWTRTTVPLLVSMLEKVLQLAADNYEDDSNNNNISNSAGTTTTAATNQKPKGGGATTLAAKPLSKMECFLEENDYIIEQMQQQQRPFFTLPRLLEILADPFIYNRDAAGKLRGGKLQAAVRRCVLVSYPLLTVQWPFTSEVNPA
;
A
#
# COMPACT_ATOMS: atom_id res chain seq x y z
N LEU A 1 6.99 -18.34 15.68
CA LEU A 1 6.29 -17.54 14.66
C LEU A 1 4.82 -17.88 14.76
N THR A 2 3.96 -16.89 14.98
CA THR A 2 2.51 -17.07 15.20
C THR A 2 1.75 -16.06 14.36
N ILE A 3 0.63 -16.49 13.76
CA ILE A 3 -0.29 -15.61 13.05
C ILE A 3 -1.34 -15.13 14.05
N HIS A 4 -1.65 -13.84 14.06
CA HIS A 4 -2.62 -13.24 14.97
C HIS A 4 -4.02 -13.85 14.73
N SER A 5 -4.78 -14.15 15.77
CA SER A 5 -6.05 -14.88 15.63
C SER A 5 -7.17 -14.10 14.92
N GLU A 6 -7.06 -12.77 14.88
CA GLU A 6 -8.07 -11.88 14.27
C GLU A 6 -7.96 -11.77 12.74
N VAL A 7 -6.89 -12.24 12.11
CA VAL A 7 -6.82 -12.22 10.64
C VAL A 7 -7.60 -13.40 10.04
N PRO A 8 -8.56 -13.15 9.13
CA PRO A 8 -9.46 -14.17 8.59
C PRO A 8 -8.81 -14.97 7.44
N TYR A 9 -7.63 -15.52 7.68
CA TYR A 9 -6.90 -16.32 6.69
C TYR A 9 -7.44 -17.74 6.60
N THR A 10 -7.43 -18.27 5.39
CA THR A 10 -7.61 -19.68 5.08
C THR A 10 -6.43 -20.50 5.60
N GLU A 11 -6.59 -21.81 5.71
CA GLU A 11 -5.50 -22.70 6.14
C GLU A 11 -4.34 -22.71 5.15
N GLU A 12 -4.60 -22.54 3.85
CA GLU A 12 -3.58 -22.43 2.80
C GLU A 12 -2.71 -21.18 3.00
N GLU A 13 -3.34 -20.01 3.19
CA GLU A 13 -2.63 -18.75 3.47
C GLU A 13 -1.82 -18.81 4.76
N LYS A 14 -2.39 -19.40 5.82
CA LYS A 14 -1.66 -19.57 7.09
C LYS A 14 -0.43 -20.44 6.92
N THR A 15 -0.58 -21.56 6.19
CA THR A 15 0.50 -22.51 5.94
C THR A 15 1.61 -21.82 5.15
N PHE A 16 1.26 -21.18 4.03
CA PHE A 16 2.17 -20.39 3.21
C PHE A 16 2.91 -19.31 4.03
N LEU A 17 2.18 -18.53 4.84
CA LEU A 17 2.76 -17.44 5.62
C LEU A 17 3.71 -17.97 6.69
N LEU A 18 3.36 -19.05 7.39
CA LEU A 18 4.25 -19.69 8.37
C LEU A 18 5.52 -20.24 7.70
N GLU A 19 5.40 -20.90 6.55
CA GLU A 19 6.56 -21.38 5.78
C GLU A 19 7.50 -20.23 5.39
N GLN A 20 6.96 -19.13 4.86
CA GLN A 20 7.76 -17.96 4.51
C GLN A 20 8.44 -17.34 5.73
N LEU A 21 7.74 -17.21 6.86
CA LEU A 21 8.31 -16.67 8.09
C LEU A 21 9.42 -17.56 8.65
N VAL A 22 9.25 -18.90 8.58
CA VAL A 22 10.27 -19.86 9.00
C VAL A 22 11.49 -19.74 8.09
N ALA A 23 11.30 -19.70 6.77
CA ALA A 23 12.39 -19.51 5.81
C ALA A 23 13.16 -18.19 6.08
N LEU A 24 12.46 -17.09 6.37
CA LEU A 24 13.09 -15.83 6.75
C LEU A 24 13.93 -15.93 8.04
N SER A 25 13.50 -16.75 9.00
CA SER A 25 14.22 -16.95 10.25
C SER A 25 15.45 -17.85 10.10
N GLN A 26 15.42 -18.77 9.12
CA GLN A 26 16.47 -19.75 8.89
C GLN A 26 17.54 -19.24 7.91
N GLU A 27 17.17 -18.42 6.93
CA GLU A 27 18.03 -18.15 5.78
C GLU A 27 18.14 -16.64 5.45
N GLN A 28 19.24 -16.04 5.92
CA GLN A 28 20.04 -15.11 5.12
C GLN A 28 20.86 -15.83 4.03
N GLN A 29 20.53 -17.10 3.75
CA GLN A 29 21.35 -18.01 2.97
C GLN A 29 20.60 -18.36 1.67
N GLU A 30 21.06 -17.76 0.57
CA GLU A 30 20.81 -18.18 -0.81
C GLU A 30 19.35 -18.52 -1.16
N ARG A 31 18.47 -17.51 -1.22
CA ARG A 31 17.28 -17.63 -2.08
C ARG A 31 17.75 -17.72 -3.53
N GLN A 32 18.00 -18.96 -3.96
CA GLN A 32 18.21 -19.33 -5.34
C GLN A 32 17.14 -18.68 -6.19
N HIS A 33 17.61 -18.21 -7.34
CA HIS A 33 16.93 -17.55 -8.44
C HIS A 33 15.91 -18.49 -9.10
N ASP A 34 15.06 -19.14 -8.31
CA ASP A 34 14.27 -20.28 -8.73
C ASP A 34 12.78 -19.93 -8.79
N ASP A 35 12.35 -19.88 -10.05
CA ASP A 35 11.01 -19.84 -10.58
C ASP A 35 10.23 -18.52 -10.43
N ASP A 36 10.58 -17.54 -11.29
CA ASP A 36 9.78 -16.34 -11.58
C ASP A 36 8.30 -16.73 -11.91
N ASP A 37 8.05 -17.94 -12.47
CA ASP A 37 6.69 -18.44 -12.72
C ASP A 37 5.99 -18.84 -11.42
N LYS A 38 6.67 -19.52 -10.49
CA LYS A 38 6.10 -19.87 -9.17
C LYS A 38 5.73 -18.61 -8.40
N TRP A 39 6.61 -17.61 -8.40
CA TRP A 39 6.32 -16.32 -7.75
C TRP A 39 5.01 -15.73 -8.27
N THR A 40 4.88 -15.61 -9.58
CA THR A 40 3.71 -14.97 -10.21
C THR A 40 2.45 -15.82 -10.12
N ARG A 41 2.55 -17.15 -10.23
CA ARG A 41 1.40 -18.06 -10.28
C ARG A 41 0.86 -18.47 -8.92
N THR A 42 1.71 -18.59 -7.90
CA THR A 42 1.28 -19.09 -6.58
C THR A 42 1.48 -18.06 -5.48
N THR A 43 2.65 -17.42 -5.44
CA THR A 43 3.00 -16.56 -4.30
C THR A 43 2.24 -15.24 -4.32
N VAL A 44 2.22 -14.54 -5.45
CA VAL A 44 1.53 -13.24 -5.57
C VAL A 44 0.03 -13.36 -5.27
N PRO A 45 -0.73 -14.33 -5.81
CA PRO A 45 -2.14 -14.48 -5.48
C PRO A 45 -2.42 -14.67 -3.98
N LEU A 46 -1.61 -15.49 -3.28
CA LEU A 46 -1.76 -15.69 -1.84
C LEU A 46 -1.43 -14.42 -1.04
N LEU A 47 -0.37 -13.71 -1.43
CA LEU A 47 -0.02 -12.43 -0.82
C LEU A 47 -1.13 -11.39 -1.02
N VAL A 48 -1.69 -11.29 -2.22
CA VAL A 48 -2.80 -10.39 -2.55
C VAL A 48 -4.02 -10.71 -1.71
N SER A 49 -4.42 -11.98 -1.58
CA SER A 49 -5.60 -12.34 -0.78
C SER A 49 -5.43 -12.01 0.70
N MET A 50 -4.24 -12.25 1.28
CA MET A 50 -3.94 -11.83 2.66
C MET A 50 -3.93 -10.30 2.80
N LEU A 51 -3.41 -9.60 1.79
CA LEU A 51 -3.34 -8.15 1.76
C LEU A 51 -4.74 -7.53 1.73
N GLU A 52 -5.63 -8.04 0.90
CA GLU A 52 -7.04 -7.62 0.84
C GLU A 52 -7.71 -7.75 2.21
N LYS A 53 -7.51 -8.87 2.90
CA LYS A 53 -8.07 -9.12 4.24
C LYS A 53 -7.52 -8.15 5.30
N VAL A 54 -6.22 -7.88 5.27
CA VAL A 54 -5.58 -6.93 6.19
C VAL A 54 -6.00 -5.48 5.90
N LEU A 55 -6.14 -5.11 4.63
CA LEU A 55 -6.61 -3.78 4.22
C LEU A 55 -8.09 -3.58 4.51
N GLN A 56 -8.91 -4.64 4.40
CA GLN A 56 -10.30 -4.61 4.85
C GLN A 56 -10.37 -4.44 6.37
N LEU A 57 -9.56 -5.18 7.13
CA LEU A 57 -9.46 -5.00 8.58
C LEU A 57 -9.02 -3.57 8.94
N ALA A 58 -8.14 -2.96 8.15
CA ALA A 58 -7.75 -1.56 8.29
C ALA A 58 -8.93 -0.61 8.02
N ALA A 59 -9.73 -0.87 6.98
CA ALA A 59 -10.91 -0.08 6.64
C ALA A 59 -11.99 -0.17 7.73
N ASP A 60 -12.22 -1.35 8.29
CA ASP A 60 -13.18 -1.58 9.37
C ASP A 60 -12.78 -0.86 10.66
N ASN A 61 -11.47 -0.63 10.85
CA ASN A 61 -10.89 0.11 11.97
C ASN A 61 -10.44 1.52 11.58
N TYR A 62 -10.94 2.07 10.47
CA TYR A 62 -10.58 3.40 10.03
C TYR A 62 -11.07 4.44 11.04
N GLU A 63 -10.12 5.21 11.55
CA GLU A 63 -10.36 6.34 12.44
C GLU A 63 -10.49 7.57 11.55
N ASP A 64 -11.71 8.08 11.35
CA ASP A 64 -11.83 9.41 10.78
C ASP A 64 -11.35 10.40 11.86
N ASP A 65 -10.14 10.93 11.68
CA ASP A 65 -9.52 11.98 12.52
C ASP A 65 -10.33 13.30 12.54
N SER A 66 -11.64 13.27 12.26
CA SER A 66 -12.57 14.41 12.26
C SER A 66 -12.89 14.95 13.66
N ASN A 67 -12.20 14.52 14.73
CA ASN A 67 -12.49 15.00 16.09
C ASN A 67 -11.39 15.84 16.77
N ASN A 68 -10.43 16.43 16.03
CA ASN A 68 -9.48 17.35 16.68
C ASN A 68 -8.85 18.49 15.84
N ASN A 69 -9.47 18.92 14.73
CA ASN A 69 -9.10 20.20 14.10
C ASN A 69 -10.35 21.04 13.85
N ASN A 70 -10.83 21.65 14.95
CA ASN A 70 -11.62 22.86 14.92
C ASN A 70 -10.72 23.99 14.37
N ILE A 71 -10.44 23.98 13.06
CA ILE A 71 -9.97 25.17 12.36
C ILE A 71 -11.19 26.09 12.29
N SER A 72 -11.29 26.91 13.32
CA SER A 72 -12.04 28.16 13.32
C SER A 72 -11.57 29.00 12.13
N ASN A 73 -12.16 28.80 10.96
CA ASN A 73 -12.22 29.82 9.93
C ASN A 73 -13.23 30.87 10.39
N SER A 74 -12.80 31.68 11.36
CA SER A 74 -13.51 32.83 11.88
C SER A 74 -12.68 34.08 11.55
N ALA A 75 -13.34 35.03 10.88
CA ALA A 75 -12.94 36.43 10.70
C ALA A 75 -11.71 36.72 9.81
N GLY A 76 -11.90 36.63 8.48
CA GLY A 76 -11.16 37.43 7.50
C GLY A 76 -11.97 38.66 7.08
N THR A 77 -12.15 39.62 7.97
CA THR A 77 -12.81 40.90 7.65
C THR A 77 -11.76 41.96 7.33
N THR A 78 -11.84 42.48 6.10
CA THR A 78 -11.38 43.81 5.62
C THR A 78 -9.88 44.14 5.75
N THR A 79 -9.22 44.40 4.61
CA THR A 79 -8.98 45.78 4.11
C THR A 79 -7.98 45.77 2.92
N THR A 80 -8.42 46.38 1.81
CA THR A 80 -7.67 47.05 0.71
C THR A 80 -6.79 46.29 -0.30
N ALA A 81 -7.28 46.35 -1.55
CA ALA A 81 -6.64 46.96 -2.74
C ALA A 81 -5.52 46.22 -3.49
N ALA A 82 -5.89 45.69 -4.67
CA ALA A 82 -5.26 45.90 -6.00
C ALA A 82 -5.78 44.79 -6.96
N THR A 83 -6.86 45.03 -7.68
CA THR A 83 -6.85 45.32 -9.14
C THR A 83 -6.11 44.27 -9.98
N ASN A 84 -6.86 43.32 -10.55
CA ASN A 84 -6.79 42.99 -11.98
C ASN A 84 -7.99 42.11 -12.38
N GLN A 85 -8.98 42.77 -12.98
CA GLN A 85 -10.14 42.17 -13.62
C GLN A 85 -9.74 41.48 -14.94
N LYS A 86 -10.15 40.20 -15.09
CA LYS A 86 -10.96 39.57 -16.19
C LYS A 86 -10.59 39.85 -17.68
N PRO A 87 -11.23 39.19 -18.68
CA PRO A 87 -11.92 37.88 -18.79
C PRO A 87 -11.53 37.07 -20.06
N LYS A 88 -12.23 35.94 -20.28
CA LYS A 88 -12.87 35.46 -21.54
C LYS A 88 -12.24 34.23 -22.23
N GLY A 89 -13.12 33.23 -22.44
CA GLY A 89 -12.89 31.99 -23.21
C GLY A 89 -12.92 30.79 -22.26
N GLY A 90 -13.93 29.93 -22.19
CA GLY A 90 -14.68 29.32 -23.27
C GLY A 90 -14.13 27.90 -23.47
N GLY A 91 -14.68 26.90 -22.76
CA GLY A 91 -14.28 25.51 -22.96
C GLY A 91 -14.62 24.61 -21.78
N ALA A 92 -15.56 23.69 -22.00
CA ALA A 92 -15.98 22.55 -21.17
C ALA A 92 -16.37 22.86 -19.71
N THR A 93 -17.69 22.91 -19.47
CA THR A 93 -18.26 22.48 -18.19
C THR A 93 -17.95 21.00 -17.99
N THR A 94 -16.75 20.67 -17.53
CA THR A 94 -16.56 19.46 -16.74
C THR A 94 -17.42 19.65 -15.50
N LEU A 95 -18.45 18.82 -15.35
CA LEU A 95 -19.13 18.66 -14.06
C LEU A 95 -18.01 18.50 -13.02
N ALA A 96 -17.86 19.48 -12.13
CA ALA A 96 -16.89 19.40 -11.06
C ALA A 96 -17.23 18.12 -10.27
N ALA A 97 -16.39 17.10 -10.42
CA ALA A 97 -16.58 15.84 -9.71
C ALA A 97 -16.68 16.15 -8.22
N LYS A 98 -17.68 15.60 -7.55
CA LYS A 98 -17.80 15.71 -6.10
C LYS A 98 -16.48 15.23 -5.49
N PRO A 99 -15.83 16.00 -4.59
CA PRO A 99 -14.63 15.52 -3.95
C PRO A 99 -14.94 14.22 -3.20
N LEU A 100 -14.09 13.22 -3.40
CA LEU A 100 -14.15 11.95 -2.68
C LEU A 100 -14.09 12.24 -1.18
N SER A 101 -14.92 11.53 -0.42
CA SER A 101 -14.81 11.48 1.04
C SER A 101 -13.49 10.83 1.45
N LYS A 102 -13.03 11.11 2.68
CA LYS A 102 -11.78 10.51 3.17
C LYS A 102 -11.81 8.97 3.15
N MET A 103 -12.97 8.37 3.43
CA MET A 103 -13.14 6.92 3.37
C MET A 103 -13.07 6.41 1.93
N GLU A 104 -13.65 7.13 0.96
CA GLU A 104 -13.51 6.77 -0.45
C GLU A 104 -12.04 6.87 -0.90
N CYS A 105 -11.31 7.91 -0.51
CA CYS A 105 -9.86 7.99 -0.76
C CYS A 105 -9.08 6.85 -0.07
N PHE A 106 -9.49 6.45 1.14
CA PHE A 106 -8.87 5.34 1.86
C PHE A 106 -9.06 4.01 1.11
N LEU A 107 -10.27 3.75 0.61
CA LEU A 107 -10.57 2.54 -0.17
C LEU A 107 -9.88 2.57 -1.54
N GLU A 108 -9.83 3.72 -2.21
CA GLU A 108 -9.09 3.88 -3.46
C GLU A 108 -7.59 3.59 -3.29
N GLU A 109 -6.99 4.04 -2.17
CA GLU A 109 -5.60 3.70 -1.85
C GLU A 109 -5.44 2.19 -1.54
N ASN A 110 -6.42 1.54 -0.92
CA ASN A 110 -6.39 0.07 -0.75
C ASN A 110 -6.33 -0.63 -2.11
N ASP A 111 -7.23 -0.28 -3.02
CA ASP A 111 -7.29 -0.87 -4.36
C ASP A 111 -5.99 -0.65 -5.13
N TYR A 112 -5.43 0.56 -5.05
CA TYR A 112 -4.14 0.88 -5.66
C TYR A 112 -3.01 0.03 -5.06
N ILE A 113 -2.94 -0.14 -3.75
CA ILE A 113 -1.92 -0.99 -3.11
C ILE A 113 -2.04 -2.45 -3.61
N ILE A 114 -3.26 -2.98 -3.74
CA ILE A 114 -3.49 -4.33 -4.27
C ILE A 114 -3.01 -4.45 -5.71
N GLU A 115 -3.38 -3.49 -6.57
CA GLU A 115 -2.93 -3.46 -7.97
C GLU A 115 -1.40 -3.46 -8.08
N GLN A 116 -0.74 -2.65 -7.26
CA GLN A 116 0.72 -2.55 -7.24
C GLN A 116 1.39 -3.84 -6.72
N MET A 117 0.75 -4.58 -5.81
CA MET A 117 1.21 -5.90 -5.37
C MET A 117 1.08 -6.95 -6.48
N GLN A 118 0.01 -6.91 -7.28
CA GLN A 118 -0.20 -7.81 -8.41
C GLN A 118 0.85 -7.61 -9.53
N GLN A 119 1.38 -6.40 -9.67
CA GLN A 119 2.41 -6.07 -10.67
C GLN A 119 3.83 -6.56 -10.29
N GLN A 120 4.03 -7.10 -9.09
CA GLN A 120 5.34 -7.56 -8.62
C GLN A 120 5.75 -8.86 -9.32
N GLN A 121 6.69 -8.79 -10.27
CA GLN A 121 7.17 -9.96 -11.00
C GLN A 121 8.22 -10.79 -10.24
N ARG A 122 8.79 -10.22 -9.16
CA ARG A 122 9.83 -10.86 -8.34
C ARG A 122 9.64 -10.52 -6.87
N PRO A 123 10.19 -11.34 -5.95
CA PRO A 123 10.31 -10.97 -4.55
C PRO A 123 11.03 -9.62 -4.41
N PHE A 124 10.49 -8.75 -3.56
CA PHE A 124 11.06 -7.42 -3.31
C PHE A 124 11.70 -7.32 -1.93
N PHE A 125 12.58 -6.34 -1.74
CA PHE A 125 13.42 -6.28 -0.54
C PHE A 125 12.64 -6.02 0.76
N THR A 126 11.47 -5.38 0.70
CA THR A 126 10.58 -5.18 1.87
C THR A 126 9.64 -6.36 2.11
N LEU A 127 9.68 -7.43 1.30
CA LEU A 127 8.81 -8.60 1.46
C LEU A 127 8.90 -9.21 2.86
N PRO A 128 10.09 -9.37 3.50
CA PRO A 128 10.16 -9.84 4.88
C PRO A 128 9.31 -8.99 5.84
N ARG A 129 9.39 -7.67 5.69
CA ARG A 129 8.61 -6.74 6.51
C ARG A 129 7.11 -6.82 6.21
N LEU A 130 6.73 -7.03 4.95
CA LEU A 130 5.32 -7.26 4.61
C LEU A 130 4.79 -8.52 5.28
N LEU A 131 5.54 -9.62 5.22
CA LEU A 131 5.15 -10.90 5.83
C LEU A 131 4.99 -10.78 7.36
N GLU A 132 5.85 -10.03 8.04
CA GLU A 132 5.68 -9.71 9.47
C GLU A 132 4.35 -8.96 9.75
N ILE A 133 4.02 -7.97 8.92
CA ILE A 133 2.78 -7.19 9.05
C ILE A 133 1.57 -8.08 8.77
N LEU A 134 1.64 -8.98 7.78
CA LEU A 134 0.56 -9.92 7.48
C LEU A 134 0.38 -10.95 8.61
N ALA A 135 1.46 -11.34 9.30
CA ALA A 135 1.40 -12.27 10.41
C ALA A 135 0.76 -11.65 11.66
N ASP A 136 1.13 -10.41 11.97
CA ASP A 136 0.55 -9.65 13.07
C ASP A 136 0.36 -8.19 12.67
N PRO A 137 -0.83 -7.82 12.12
CA PRO A 137 -1.09 -6.45 11.72
C PRO A 137 -1.20 -5.49 12.90
N PHE A 138 -1.28 -6.01 14.13
CA PHE A 138 -1.53 -5.21 15.32
C PHE A 138 -0.26 -4.77 16.05
N ILE A 139 0.79 -5.59 16.00
CA ILE A 139 2.02 -5.44 16.80
C ILE A 139 2.60 -4.01 16.82
N TYR A 140 2.57 -3.29 15.69
CA TYR A 140 3.04 -1.90 15.60
C TYR A 140 1.94 -0.90 15.23
N ASN A 141 0.72 -1.37 14.97
CA ASN A 141 -0.36 -0.53 14.44
C ASN A 141 -1.52 -0.36 15.43
N ARG A 142 -1.38 -0.82 16.67
CA ARG A 142 -2.32 -0.50 17.74
C ARG A 142 -2.09 0.90 18.33
N ASP A 143 -3.14 1.50 18.87
CA ASP A 143 -3.06 2.65 19.77
C ASP A 143 -2.76 2.22 21.21
N ALA A 144 -2.77 3.18 22.15
CA ALA A 144 -2.55 2.89 23.57
C ALA A 144 -3.69 2.08 24.22
N ALA A 145 -4.89 2.06 23.63
CA ALA A 145 -6.04 1.28 24.08
C ALA A 145 -6.04 -0.15 23.49
N GLY A 146 -5.09 -0.48 22.61
CA GLY A 146 -5.02 -1.77 21.92
C GLY A 146 -5.88 -1.85 20.66
N LYS A 147 -6.52 -0.76 20.25
CA LYS A 147 -7.33 -0.68 19.03
C LYS A 147 -6.41 -0.57 17.81
N LEU A 148 -6.72 -1.31 16.75
CA LEU A 148 -6.02 -1.20 15.48
C LEU A 148 -6.26 0.18 14.85
N ARG A 149 -5.19 0.83 14.41
CA ARG A 149 -5.24 2.11 13.70
C ARG A 149 -5.20 1.87 12.20
N GLY A 150 -6.36 1.86 11.55
CA GLY A 150 -6.51 1.55 10.13
C GLY A 150 -5.58 2.36 9.22
N GLY A 151 -5.53 3.68 9.40
CA GLY A 151 -4.64 4.58 8.66
C GLY A 151 -3.15 4.24 8.80
N LYS A 152 -2.73 3.85 10.00
CA LYS A 152 -1.33 3.48 10.26
C LYS A 152 -0.97 2.15 9.62
N LEU A 153 -1.87 1.17 9.69
CA LEU A 153 -1.70 -0.14 9.05
C LEU A 153 -1.62 0.01 7.52
N GLN A 154 -2.56 0.72 6.90
CA GLN A 154 -2.52 0.99 5.45
C GLN A 154 -1.20 1.66 5.06
N ALA A 155 -0.76 2.69 5.81
CA ALA A 155 0.51 3.37 5.53
C ALA A 155 1.73 2.43 5.66
N ALA A 156 1.73 1.50 6.62
CA ALA A 156 2.80 0.52 6.78
C ALA A 156 2.84 -0.49 5.63
N VAL A 157 1.67 -1.00 5.22
CA VAL A 157 1.51 -1.87 4.07
C VAL A 157 1.95 -1.17 2.78
N ARG A 158 1.45 0.05 2.56
CA ARG A 158 1.81 0.91 1.43
C ARG A 158 3.32 1.08 1.28
N ARG A 159 4.02 1.35 2.39
CA ARG A 159 5.48 1.46 2.37
C ARG A 159 6.18 0.17 1.96
N CYS A 160 5.61 -0.99 2.30
CA CYS A 160 6.20 -2.25 1.86
C CYS A 160 5.98 -2.45 0.35
N VAL A 161 4.76 -2.28 -0.14
CA VAL A 161 4.42 -2.55 -1.55
C VAL A 161 4.99 -1.49 -2.51
N LEU A 162 4.79 -0.20 -2.22
CA LEU A 162 5.10 0.86 -3.17
C LEU A 162 6.58 1.28 -3.21
N VAL A 163 7.30 1.17 -2.09
CA VAL A 163 8.76 1.45 -2.09
C VAL A 163 9.51 0.38 -2.89
N SER A 164 8.90 -0.80 -3.00
CA SER A 164 9.39 -1.93 -3.78
C SER A 164 9.01 -1.88 -5.25
N TYR A 165 8.21 -0.90 -5.68
CA TYR A 165 7.79 -0.81 -7.07
C TYR A 165 9.02 -0.81 -7.98
N PRO A 166 9.02 -1.62 -9.05
CA PRO A 166 10.26 -1.91 -9.73
C PRO A 166 10.83 -0.63 -10.33
N LEU A 167 12.03 -0.25 -9.87
CA LEU A 167 13.00 0.50 -10.70
C LEU A 167 13.36 -0.28 -11.99
N LEU A 168 12.76 -1.46 -12.21
CA LEU A 168 13.12 -2.47 -13.20
C LEU A 168 12.21 -2.46 -14.45
N THR A 169 11.22 -1.57 -14.57
CA THR A 169 10.52 -1.37 -15.85
C THR A 169 11.28 -0.46 -16.81
N VAL A 170 12.41 0.11 -16.39
CA VAL A 170 13.35 0.73 -17.32
C VAL A 170 14.15 -0.38 -18.00
N GLN A 171 13.73 -0.75 -19.21
CA GLN A 171 14.56 -1.46 -20.17
C GLN A 171 15.74 -0.52 -20.49
N TRP A 172 16.83 -0.60 -19.74
CA TRP A 172 18.01 0.23 -19.96
C TRP A 172 18.55 -0.05 -21.38
N PRO A 173 18.58 0.93 -22.30
CA PRO A 173 19.11 0.73 -23.63
C PRO A 173 20.64 0.90 -23.57
N PHE A 174 21.33 -0.08 -22.98
CA PHE A 174 22.81 -0.15 -23.02
C PHE A 174 23.26 -1.59 -23.29
N THR A 175 22.76 -2.19 -24.37
CA THR A 175 23.45 -3.28 -25.06
C THR A 175 23.27 -3.12 -26.57
N SER A 176 23.73 -2.00 -27.12
CA SER A 176 24.11 -1.98 -28.55
C SER A 176 25.53 -2.53 -28.65
N GLU A 177 25.57 -3.81 -29.00
CA GLU A 177 26.63 -4.51 -29.75
C GLU A 177 27.92 -3.70 -29.99
N VAL A 178 28.95 -3.98 -29.19
CA VAL A 178 30.32 -3.89 -29.70
C VAL A 178 30.54 -5.20 -30.45
N ASN A 179 30.31 -5.18 -31.76
CA ASN A 179 30.72 -6.24 -32.66
C ASN A 179 32.20 -5.99 -33.04
N PRO A 180 33.18 -6.78 -32.56
CA PRO A 180 34.51 -6.74 -33.13
C PRO A 180 34.49 -7.51 -34.46
N ALA A 181 34.81 -6.78 -35.54
CA ALA A 181 35.23 -7.37 -36.80
C ALA A 181 36.50 -8.24 -36.64
#